data_AF-A0A1Q4R1S7-F1
#
_entry.id   AF-A0A1Q4R1S7-F1
#
_cell.length_a   1.000
_cell.length_b   1.000
_cell.length_c   1.000
_cell.angle_alpha   90.00
_cell.angle_beta   90.00
_cell.angle_gamma   90.00
#
_symmetry.space_group_name_H-M   'P 1'
#
loop_
_entity.id
_entity.type
_entity.pdbx_description
1 polymer ?
#
loop_
_entity_poly.entity_id
_entity_poly.type
_entity_poly.pdbx_seq_one_letter_code
_entity_poly.pdbx_strand_id
1 'polypeptide(L)'
;MRVRQVQELDIPDLPQRLHAARKQSDMSLLAICRKLGVSSTYWYKLERGETSTINYDMLEKIAQVVDLGFEISTSLSPNSLTFTSQENGMDFSRLNWIKVVTPPKDYAYHWAYSLDEITKAMAGGAFNQPGMDPAIHQAKNEFTVFPLGFKDQGAEKPECGDLIVLTQRAKITHVVAVLDEAPYENGGWWNRYVKIVWWQPHLDWHKDLPHRSEILEFDVSVQKSIPYELEAFQSFHEVWDEKGGLKACQEHVKRKLIDMTP
;
A
#
# COMPACT_ATOMS: atom_id res chain seq x y z
N MET A 1 18.20 7.88 -1.67
CA MET A 1 17.56 8.43 -0.45
C MET A 1 16.80 7.29 0.21
N ARG A 2 16.96 7.01 1.51
CA ARG A 2 16.22 5.95 2.20
C ARG A 2 14.95 6.54 2.80
N VAL A 3 13.80 6.26 2.20
CA VAL A 3 12.49 6.60 2.79
C VAL A 3 12.19 5.57 3.89
N ARG A 4 11.93 6.05 5.11
CA ARG A 4 11.45 5.23 6.22
C ARG A 4 10.05 5.71 6.56
N GLN A 5 9.05 4.87 6.32
CA GLN A 5 7.72 5.13 6.86
C GLN A 5 7.77 4.86 8.37
N VAL A 6 7.51 5.88 9.17
CA VAL A 6 7.36 5.78 10.62
C VAL A 6 5.86 5.87 10.89
N GLN A 7 5.29 4.78 11.38
CA GLN A 7 3.89 4.77 11.84
C GLN A 7 3.90 4.96 13.35
N GLU A 8 3.24 6.03 13.82
CA GLU A 8 2.99 6.24 15.24
C GLU A 8 1.63 5.62 15.58
N LEU A 9 1.64 4.65 16.50
CA LEU A 9 0.44 4.00 17.01
C LEU A 9 0.25 4.45 18.45
N ASP A 10 -0.91 5.04 18.75
CA ASP A 10 -1.28 5.34 20.12
C ASP A 10 -1.85 4.09 20.79
N ILE A 11 -1.31 3.74 21.97
CA ILE A 11 -1.75 2.59 22.74
C ILE A 11 -2.35 3.12 24.04
N PRO A 12 -3.68 3.13 24.16
CA PRO A 12 -4.33 3.66 25.33
C PRO A 12 -3.90 2.88 26.58
N ASP A 13 -3.65 3.64 27.65
CA ASP A 13 -3.34 3.14 28.99
C ASP A 13 -2.12 2.19 29.05
N LEU A 14 -1.19 2.31 28.10
CA LEU A 14 0.04 1.52 28.07
C LEU A 14 0.82 1.55 29.42
N PRO A 15 1.02 2.70 30.08
CA PRO A 15 1.70 2.75 31.38
C PRO A 15 1.03 1.87 32.46
N GLN A 16 -0.30 1.93 32.54
CA GLN A 16 -1.11 1.19 33.51
C GLN A 16 -1.07 -0.31 33.22
N ARG A 17 -1.14 -0.69 31.93
CA ARG A 17 -1.04 -2.07 31.47
C ARG A 17 0.33 -2.66 31.81
N LEU A 18 1.42 -1.93 31.54
CA LEU A 18 2.79 -2.35 31.88
C LEU A 18 2.95 -2.60 33.39
N HIS A 19 2.40 -1.71 34.21
CA HIS A 19 2.46 -1.85 35.66
C HIS A 19 1.66 -3.07 36.16
N ALA A 20 0.47 -3.31 35.61
CA ALA A 20 -0.37 -4.46 35.94
C ALA A 20 0.32 -5.78 35.52
N ALA A 21 0.83 -5.85 34.30
CA ALA A 21 1.50 -7.03 33.77
C ALA A 21 2.77 -7.38 34.56
N ARG A 22 3.57 -6.37 34.93
CA ARG A 22 4.73 -6.61 35.82
C ARG A 22 4.31 -7.17 37.18
N LYS A 23 3.22 -6.65 37.77
CA LYS A 23 2.71 -7.14 39.07
C LYS A 23 2.15 -8.55 39.00
N GLN A 24 1.63 -8.95 37.85
CA GLN A 24 1.11 -10.29 37.59
C GLN A 24 2.21 -11.28 37.18
N SER A 25 3.35 -10.78 36.71
CA SER A 25 4.50 -11.61 36.36
C SER A 25 5.18 -12.19 37.61
N ASP A 26 5.54 -13.47 37.54
CA ASP A 26 6.38 -14.13 38.54
C ASP A 26 7.84 -13.62 38.55
N MET A 27 8.21 -12.78 37.57
CA MET A 27 9.56 -12.23 37.44
C MET A 27 9.74 -10.94 38.23
N SER A 28 10.88 -10.80 38.92
CA SER A 28 11.27 -9.52 39.51
C SER A 28 11.56 -8.48 38.43
N LEU A 29 11.35 -7.18 38.76
CA LEU A 29 11.64 -6.07 37.85
C LEU A 29 13.07 -6.15 37.26
N LEU A 30 14.06 -6.45 38.09
CA LEU A 30 15.45 -6.55 37.65
C LEU A 30 15.68 -7.71 36.67
N ALA A 31 14.95 -8.81 36.83
CA ALA A 31 15.00 -9.94 35.90
C ALA A 31 14.35 -9.58 34.55
N ILE A 32 13.23 -8.85 34.57
CA ILE A 32 12.55 -8.34 33.37
C ILE A 32 13.48 -7.37 32.62
N CYS A 33 14.02 -6.37 33.31
CA CYS A 33 14.94 -5.39 32.73
C CYS A 33 16.17 -6.06 32.11
N ARG A 34 16.74 -7.09 32.77
CA ARG A 34 17.88 -7.85 32.25
C ARG A 34 17.54 -8.60 30.96
N LYS A 35 16.37 -9.25 30.89
CA LYS A 35 15.92 -9.94 29.66
C LYS A 35 15.71 -8.98 28.50
N LEU A 36 15.19 -7.79 28.79
CA LEU A 36 14.89 -6.78 27.77
C LEU A 36 16.11 -5.93 27.38
N GLY A 37 17.22 -6.03 28.12
CA GLY A 37 18.40 -5.19 27.90
C GLY A 37 18.16 -3.71 28.22
N VAL A 38 17.25 -3.40 29.15
CA VAL A 38 16.89 -2.03 29.54
C VAL A 38 17.25 -1.74 31.00
N SER A 39 17.40 -0.47 31.35
CA SER A 39 17.60 -0.08 32.75
C SER A 39 16.27 -0.07 33.53
N SER A 40 16.35 -0.27 34.85
CA SER A 40 15.20 -0.11 35.75
C SER A 40 14.61 1.30 35.69
N THR A 41 15.46 2.32 35.54
CA THR A 41 15.05 3.71 35.35
C THR A 41 14.21 3.89 34.08
N TYR A 42 14.60 3.27 32.97
CA TYR A 42 13.82 3.30 31.72
C TYR A 42 12.45 2.64 31.92
N TRP A 43 12.41 1.48 32.58
CA TRP A 43 11.15 0.80 32.88
C TRP A 43 10.19 1.66 33.72
N TYR A 44 10.68 2.33 34.77
CA TYR A 44 9.85 3.22 35.58
C TYR A 44 9.31 4.41 34.78
N LYS A 45 10.07 4.93 33.81
CA LYS A 45 9.57 5.97 32.91
C LYS A 45 8.44 5.48 32.01
N LEU A 46 8.49 4.21 31.58
CA LEU A 46 7.39 3.61 30.82
C LEU A 46 6.12 3.48 31.68
N GLU A 47 6.23 2.96 32.91
CA GLU A 47 5.09 2.81 33.83
C GLU A 47 4.46 4.13 34.28
N ARG A 48 5.21 5.25 34.20
CA ARG A 48 4.72 6.59 34.53
C ARG A 48 4.22 7.38 33.32
N GLY A 49 4.33 6.84 32.11
CA GLY A 49 4.00 7.56 30.88
C GLY A 49 4.93 8.74 30.60
N GLU A 50 6.13 8.78 31.20
CA GLU A 50 7.13 9.83 30.98
C GLU A 50 7.90 9.66 29.66
N THR A 51 7.63 8.57 28.92
CA THR A 51 8.26 8.27 27.63
C THR A 51 7.26 8.52 26.53
N SER A 52 7.56 9.48 25.65
CA SER A 52 6.65 9.90 24.57
C SER A 52 6.56 8.89 23.43
N THR A 53 7.59 8.06 23.20
CA THR A 53 7.60 7.05 22.13
C THR A 53 8.38 5.80 22.53
N ILE A 54 7.88 4.62 22.12
CA ILE A 54 8.54 3.32 22.28
C ILE A 54 8.65 2.68 20.90
N ASN A 55 9.82 2.14 20.56
CA ASN A 55 9.99 1.38 19.32
C ASN A 55 9.14 0.09 19.38
N TYR A 56 8.45 -0.24 18.30
CA TYR A 56 7.67 -1.48 18.14
C TYR A 56 8.44 -2.74 18.54
N ASP A 57 9.71 -2.90 18.11
CA ASP A 57 10.52 -4.07 18.45
C ASP A 57 10.74 -4.19 19.97
N MET A 58 10.81 -3.07 20.68
CA MET A 58 10.91 -3.05 22.14
C MET A 58 9.57 -3.40 22.77
N LEU A 59 8.47 -2.85 22.25
CA LEU A 59 7.12 -3.13 22.73
C LEU A 59 6.75 -4.61 22.59
N GLU A 60 7.08 -5.24 21.45
CA GLU A 60 6.85 -6.66 21.19
C GLU A 60 7.65 -7.54 22.17
N LYS A 61 8.92 -7.19 22.41
CA LYS A 61 9.74 -7.89 23.41
C LYS A 61 9.16 -7.76 24.82
N ILE A 62 8.68 -6.57 25.18
CA ILE A 62 8.02 -6.34 26.46
C ILE A 62 6.78 -7.24 26.55
N ALA A 63 5.96 -7.28 25.50
CA ALA A 63 4.76 -8.12 25.44
C ALA A 63 5.06 -9.59 25.72
N GLN A 64 6.10 -10.13 25.08
CA GLN A 64 6.54 -11.51 25.27
C GLN A 64 7.08 -11.79 26.68
N VAL A 65 7.76 -10.82 27.30
CA VAL A 65 8.43 -11.04 28.59
C VAL A 65 7.47 -10.94 29.78
N VAL A 66 6.50 -10.03 29.74
CA VAL A 66 5.55 -9.83 30.84
C VAL A 66 4.12 -10.28 30.51
N ASP A 67 3.96 -11.05 29.42
CA ASP A 67 2.68 -11.57 28.94
C ASP A 67 1.59 -10.50 28.85
N LEU A 68 1.95 -9.34 28.28
CA LEU A 68 0.94 -8.35 27.93
C LEU A 68 0.18 -8.89 26.74
N GLY A 69 -1.04 -9.36 26.99
CA GLY A 69 -2.08 -9.55 26.00
C GLY A 69 -2.39 -8.23 25.32
N PHE A 70 -1.55 -7.85 24.36
CA PHE A 70 -1.86 -6.82 23.43
C PHE A 70 -2.81 -7.45 22.40
N GLU A 71 -4.10 -7.17 22.53
CA GLU A 71 -4.98 -7.03 21.36
C GLU A 71 -4.54 -5.78 20.60
N ILE A 72 -3.27 -5.74 20.16
CA ILE A 72 -2.96 -4.93 19.00
C ILE A 72 -3.66 -5.72 17.90
N SER A 73 -4.82 -5.21 17.45
CA SER A 73 -5.38 -5.59 16.16
C SER A 73 -4.41 -5.12 15.08
N THR A 74 -3.23 -5.76 15.00
CA THR A 74 -2.55 -5.93 13.75
C THR A 74 -3.43 -6.89 12.98
N SER A 75 -4.46 -6.36 12.31
CA SER A 75 -5.06 -7.05 11.18
C SER A 75 -3.95 -7.19 10.14
N LEU A 76 -3.11 -8.22 10.33
CA LEU A 76 -2.06 -8.79 9.50
C LEU A 76 -1.33 -9.79 10.41
N SER A 77 -2.01 -10.91 10.71
CA SER A 77 -1.37 -12.10 11.28
C SER A 77 -0.65 -12.86 10.16
N PRO A 78 0.67 -13.10 10.24
CA PRO A 78 1.45 -13.68 9.15
C PRO A 78 1.25 -15.20 8.92
N ASN A 79 0.30 -15.84 9.61
CA ASN A 79 0.04 -17.28 9.50
C ASN A 79 -1.41 -17.65 9.18
N SER A 80 -2.23 -16.70 8.70
CA SER A 80 -3.60 -17.00 8.25
C SER A 80 -3.90 -16.46 6.86
N LEU A 81 -2.95 -16.60 5.92
CA LEU A 81 -3.17 -16.34 4.51
C LEU A 81 -2.80 -17.56 3.66
N THR A 82 -3.47 -18.65 3.96
CA THR A 82 -4.11 -19.37 2.86
C THR A 82 -5.04 -18.39 2.17
N PHE A 83 -4.84 -18.16 0.87
CA PHE A 83 -5.81 -17.47 0.01
C PHE A 83 -7.11 -18.27 0.03
N THR A 84 -7.92 -18.05 1.05
CA THR A 84 -9.33 -18.42 1.10
C THR A 84 -10.10 -17.14 0.87
N SER A 85 -10.71 -17.11 -0.31
CA SER A 85 -11.72 -16.18 -0.77
C SER A 85 -12.80 -15.96 0.28
N GLN A 86 -12.66 -14.94 1.13
CA GLN A 86 -13.77 -14.34 1.87
C GLN A 86 -13.33 -12.99 2.48
N GLU A 87 -13.85 -11.91 1.89
CA GLU A 87 -14.00 -10.54 2.44
C GLU A 87 -12.73 -9.78 2.90
N ASN A 88 -11.80 -9.49 1.97
CA ASN A 88 -10.95 -8.29 2.09
C ASN A 88 -11.59 -7.16 1.30
N GLY A 89 -12.34 -6.29 2.00
CA GLY A 89 -13.01 -5.14 1.42
C GLY A 89 -12.03 -4.16 0.79
N MET A 90 -11.74 -4.36 -0.50
CA MET A 90 -11.11 -3.36 -1.35
C MET A 90 -11.88 -2.04 -1.20
N ASP A 91 -11.28 -1.04 -0.56
CA ASP A 91 -11.87 0.29 -0.41
C ASP A 91 -11.48 1.14 -1.62
N PHE A 92 -12.49 1.52 -2.41
CA PHE A 92 -12.34 2.30 -3.63
C PHE A 92 -12.83 3.74 -3.44
N SER A 93 -13.15 4.15 -2.20
CA SER A 93 -13.66 5.49 -1.87
C SER A 93 -12.72 6.63 -2.27
N ARG A 94 -11.43 6.32 -2.44
CA ARG A 94 -10.40 7.26 -2.88
C ARG A 94 -10.00 7.09 -4.35
N LEU A 95 -10.78 6.34 -5.14
CA LEU A 95 -10.55 6.20 -6.57
C LEU A 95 -11.04 7.45 -7.30
N ASN A 96 -10.07 8.31 -7.60
CA ASN A 96 -10.30 9.61 -8.22
C ASN A 96 -9.60 9.72 -9.57
N TRP A 97 -8.60 8.88 -9.84
CA TRP A 97 -7.67 9.09 -10.94
C TRP A 97 -7.64 7.94 -11.94
N ILE A 98 -7.35 8.27 -13.18
CA ILE A 98 -6.93 7.34 -14.22
C ILE A 98 -5.64 7.81 -14.88
N LYS A 99 -4.73 6.89 -15.16
CA LYS A 99 -3.49 7.17 -15.90
C LYS A 99 -3.29 6.12 -16.98
N VAL A 100 -2.97 6.57 -18.20
CA VAL A 100 -2.39 5.69 -19.21
C VAL A 100 -0.91 5.55 -18.93
N VAL A 101 -0.46 4.31 -18.90
CA VAL A 101 0.95 4.02 -18.70
C VAL A 101 1.59 3.62 -20.02
N THR A 102 2.61 4.38 -20.39
CA THR A 102 3.39 4.16 -21.61
C THR A 102 4.75 3.59 -21.21
N PRO A 103 5.05 2.32 -21.54
CA PRO A 103 6.35 1.74 -21.23
C PRO A 103 7.47 2.44 -22.03
N PRO A 104 8.70 2.48 -21.50
CA PRO A 104 9.89 2.92 -22.24
C PRO A 104 10.09 2.14 -23.55
N LYS A 105 10.80 2.71 -24.52
CA LYS A 105 11.05 2.03 -25.83
C LYS A 105 11.99 0.83 -25.72
N ASP A 106 12.94 0.93 -24.80
CA ASP A 106 13.95 -0.05 -24.43
C ASP A 106 13.46 -1.07 -23.39
N TYR A 107 12.30 -0.78 -22.77
CA TYR A 107 11.62 -1.66 -21.84
C TYR A 107 10.28 -2.08 -22.44
N ALA A 108 10.30 -3.13 -23.27
CA ALA A 108 9.10 -3.63 -23.94
C ALA A 108 8.03 -4.16 -22.97
N TYR A 109 8.40 -4.40 -21.71
CA TYR A 109 7.47 -4.87 -20.71
C TYR A 109 6.56 -3.72 -20.26
N HIS A 110 5.28 -4.05 -20.35
CA HIS A 110 4.17 -3.37 -19.73
C HIS A 110 4.59 -2.88 -18.34
N TRP A 111 4.26 -1.65 -18.03
CA TRP A 111 4.67 -0.93 -16.82
C TRP A 111 4.45 -1.67 -15.48
N ALA A 112 3.66 -2.74 -15.50
CA ALA A 112 3.50 -3.62 -14.39
C ALA A 112 4.46 -4.80 -14.51
N TYR A 113 5.28 -4.94 -13.48
CA TYR A 113 6.02 -6.16 -13.27
C TYR A 113 5.06 -7.36 -13.32
N SER A 114 5.36 -8.32 -14.19
CA SER A 114 4.78 -9.66 -14.13
C SER A 114 5.06 -10.31 -12.79
N LEU A 115 4.29 -11.34 -12.44
CA LEU A 115 4.53 -12.13 -11.22
C LEU A 115 5.97 -12.66 -11.18
N ASP A 116 6.51 -13.06 -12.34
CA ASP A 116 7.89 -13.51 -12.49
C ASP A 116 8.91 -12.39 -12.20
N GLU A 117 8.66 -11.17 -12.64
CA GLU A 117 9.55 -10.02 -12.38
C GLU A 117 9.51 -9.59 -10.92
N ILE A 118 8.32 -9.59 -10.32
CA ILE A 118 8.15 -9.41 -8.87
C ILE A 118 8.92 -10.51 -8.13
N THR A 119 8.78 -11.77 -8.54
CA THR A 119 9.48 -12.92 -7.93
C THR A 119 11.00 -12.81 -8.08
N LYS A 120 11.50 -12.38 -9.24
CA LYS A 120 12.92 -12.13 -9.49
C LYS A 120 13.46 -10.96 -8.66
N ALA A 121 12.68 -9.89 -8.52
CA ALA A 121 13.02 -8.77 -7.64
C ALA A 121 13.06 -9.22 -6.17
N MET A 122 12.12 -10.07 -5.75
CA MET A 122 12.06 -10.66 -4.41
C MET A 122 13.24 -11.60 -4.10
N ALA A 123 13.73 -12.35 -5.09
CA ALA A 123 14.86 -13.28 -4.93
C ALA A 123 16.24 -12.60 -4.82
N GLY A 124 16.29 -11.28 -4.58
CA GLY A 124 17.53 -10.51 -4.52
C GLY A 124 18.15 -10.24 -5.89
N GLY A 125 17.44 -10.52 -6.97
CA GLY A 125 17.90 -10.31 -8.35
C GLY A 125 17.59 -8.93 -8.91
N ALA A 126 17.19 -7.95 -8.09
CA ALA A 126 16.60 -6.71 -8.57
C ALA A 126 17.52 -5.95 -9.55
N PHE A 127 17.06 -5.89 -10.80
CA PHE A 127 17.10 -4.71 -11.67
C PHE A 127 18.32 -3.79 -11.47
N ASN A 128 19.52 -4.30 -11.77
CA ASN A 128 20.71 -3.47 -12.00
C ASN A 128 20.63 -2.77 -13.37
N GLN A 129 19.47 -2.20 -13.74
CA GLN A 129 19.44 -1.24 -14.83
C GLN A 129 19.74 0.14 -14.25
N PRO A 130 20.80 0.82 -14.70
CA PRO A 130 21.12 2.15 -14.22
C PRO A 130 19.93 3.09 -14.47
N GLY A 131 19.35 3.63 -13.39
CA GLY A 131 18.27 4.62 -13.45
C GLY A 131 16.87 4.12 -13.07
N MET A 132 16.67 2.84 -12.75
CA MET A 132 15.43 2.36 -12.11
C MET A 132 15.62 2.21 -10.60
N ASP A 133 14.74 2.83 -9.80
CA ASP A 133 14.67 2.50 -8.38
C ASP A 133 14.17 1.05 -8.21
N PRO A 134 14.79 0.25 -7.32
CA PRO A 134 14.33 -1.11 -7.08
C PRO A 134 12.91 -1.10 -6.54
N ALA A 135 12.06 -1.98 -7.06
CA ALA A 135 10.77 -2.27 -6.45
C ALA A 135 10.98 -2.63 -4.97
N ILE A 136 10.30 -1.92 -4.07
CA ILE A 136 10.44 -2.11 -2.63
C ILE A 136 9.38 -3.11 -2.19
N HIS A 137 9.73 -4.39 -2.21
CA HIS A 137 8.93 -5.41 -1.54
C HIS A 137 9.26 -5.43 -0.05
N GLN A 138 8.29 -5.12 0.80
CA GLN A 138 8.38 -5.45 2.22
C GLN A 138 7.83 -6.87 2.41
N ALA A 139 8.73 -7.86 2.39
CA ALA A 139 8.45 -9.28 2.59
C ALA A 139 7.77 -9.63 3.94
N LYS A 140 7.47 -8.64 4.80
CA LYS A 140 6.75 -8.82 6.05
C LYS A 140 5.26 -8.42 5.99
N ASN A 141 4.83 -7.61 5.01
CA ASN A 141 3.49 -6.98 5.01
C ASN A 141 2.65 -7.23 3.74
N GLU A 142 3.02 -8.19 2.89
CA GLU A 142 2.16 -8.74 1.81
C GLU A 142 1.67 -7.77 0.71
N PHE A 143 2.23 -6.56 0.64
CA PHE A 143 1.92 -5.62 -0.43
C PHE A 143 3.14 -5.33 -1.31
N THR A 144 2.87 -5.08 -2.58
CA THR A 144 3.88 -4.72 -3.59
C THR A 144 3.91 -3.20 -3.75
N VAL A 145 5.05 -2.57 -3.45
CA VAL A 145 5.30 -1.14 -3.67
C VAL A 145 6.31 -0.96 -4.80
N PHE A 146 6.02 -0.02 -5.69
CA PHE A 146 6.94 0.35 -6.77
C PHE A 146 6.87 1.85 -7.09
N PRO A 147 7.92 2.39 -7.72
CA PRO A 147 7.88 3.72 -8.29
C PRO A 147 7.01 3.76 -9.57
N LEU A 148 5.93 4.52 -9.54
CA LEU A 148 5.13 4.84 -10.71
C LEU A 148 5.71 6.08 -11.41
N GLY A 149 6.21 5.90 -12.64
CA GLY A 149 6.80 6.96 -13.44
C GLY A 149 5.77 7.84 -14.19
N PHE A 150 6.07 9.14 -14.22
CA PHE A 150 5.37 10.20 -14.92
C PHE A 150 6.37 10.95 -15.80
N LYS A 151 6.05 11.04 -17.10
CA LYS A 151 6.96 11.62 -18.10
C LYS A 151 6.90 13.16 -18.14
N ASP A 152 5.75 13.71 -17.79
CA ASP A 152 5.47 15.14 -17.79
C ASP A 152 5.10 15.59 -16.36
N GLN A 153 5.01 16.90 -16.13
CA GLN A 153 4.45 17.46 -14.89
C GLN A 153 3.00 16.99 -14.69
N GLY A 154 2.65 16.63 -13.46
CA GLY A 154 1.37 16.02 -13.10
C GLY A 154 1.50 14.91 -12.06
N ALA A 155 2.71 14.48 -11.74
CA ALA A 155 2.98 13.53 -10.67
C ALA A 155 2.58 14.08 -9.30
N GLU A 156 2.54 15.40 -9.14
CA GLU A 156 2.13 16.13 -7.93
C GLU A 156 0.61 16.18 -7.70
N LYS A 157 -0.20 15.86 -8.71
CA LYS A 157 -1.66 16.02 -8.60
C LYS A 157 -2.33 15.03 -7.64
N PRO A 158 -2.02 13.72 -7.70
CA PRO A 158 -2.64 12.77 -6.78
C PRO A 158 -2.13 12.98 -5.34
N GLU A 159 -3.01 12.95 -4.36
CA GLU A 159 -2.59 13.08 -2.95
C GLU A 159 -2.20 11.72 -2.36
N CYS A 160 -1.52 11.74 -1.21
CA CYS A 160 -1.21 10.51 -0.47
C CYS A 160 -2.51 9.76 -0.11
N GLY A 161 -2.56 8.49 -0.48
CA GLY A 161 -3.70 7.58 -0.31
C GLY A 161 -4.75 7.65 -1.41
N ASP A 162 -4.62 8.53 -2.41
CA ASP A 162 -5.47 8.49 -3.60
C ASP A 162 -5.24 7.20 -4.38
N LEU A 163 -6.30 6.71 -5.02
CA LEU A 163 -6.24 5.57 -5.91
C LEU A 163 -6.23 6.00 -7.37
N ILE A 164 -5.43 5.29 -8.15
CA ILE A 164 -5.26 5.50 -9.59
C ILE A 164 -5.57 4.21 -10.33
N VAL A 165 -6.54 4.25 -11.25
CA VAL A 165 -6.71 3.21 -12.27
C VAL A 165 -5.58 3.34 -13.28
N LEU A 166 -4.81 2.27 -13.45
CA LEU A 166 -3.73 2.23 -14.42
C LEU A 166 -4.19 1.45 -15.66
N THR A 167 -4.05 2.09 -16.81
CA THR A 167 -4.47 1.54 -18.09
C THR A 167 -3.33 1.44 -19.08
N GLN A 168 -3.36 0.42 -19.93
CA GLN A 168 -2.43 0.30 -21.05
C GLN A 168 -3.13 -0.38 -22.22
N ARG A 169 -2.97 0.19 -23.44
CA ARG A 169 -3.70 -0.27 -24.64
C ARG A 169 -5.20 -0.41 -24.38
N ALA A 170 -5.76 0.57 -23.65
CA ALA A 170 -7.14 0.62 -23.19
C ALA A 170 -7.60 -0.53 -22.27
N LYS A 171 -6.71 -1.41 -21.80
CA LYS A 171 -7.02 -2.40 -20.76
C LYS A 171 -6.74 -1.84 -19.37
N ILE A 172 -7.59 -2.15 -18.39
CA ILE A 172 -7.29 -1.88 -16.98
C ILE A 172 -6.35 -2.96 -16.51
N THR A 173 -5.28 -2.52 -15.86
CA THR A 173 -4.13 -3.38 -15.60
C THR A 173 -3.87 -3.48 -14.11
N HIS A 174 -3.90 -2.35 -13.38
CA HIS A 174 -3.95 -2.36 -11.91
C HIS A 174 -4.81 -1.21 -11.40
N VAL A 175 -5.11 -1.29 -10.11
CA VAL A 175 -5.45 -0.12 -9.29
C VAL A 175 -4.36 0.01 -8.23
N VAL A 176 -3.84 1.22 -8.05
CA VAL A 176 -2.77 1.50 -7.10
C VAL A 176 -3.11 2.63 -6.15
N ALA A 177 -2.62 2.56 -4.92
CA ALA A 177 -2.70 3.61 -3.92
C ALA A 177 -1.38 4.39 -3.86
N VAL A 178 -1.44 5.70 -3.84
CA VAL A 178 -0.27 6.57 -3.67
C VAL A 178 0.17 6.58 -2.20
N LEU A 179 1.48 6.47 -1.93
CA LEU A 179 2.00 6.30 -0.57
C LEU A 179 2.83 7.49 -0.05
N ASP A 180 3.31 8.33 -0.94
CA ASP A 180 4.18 9.46 -0.63
C ASP A 180 3.45 10.80 -0.73
N GLU A 181 3.93 11.80 0.00
CA GLU A 181 3.36 13.15 0.01
C GLU A 181 3.75 13.98 -1.21
N ALA A 182 4.89 13.68 -1.84
CA ALA A 182 5.41 14.44 -2.96
C ALA A 182 6.17 13.55 -3.95
N PRO A 183 6.15 13.89 -5.26
CA PRO A 183 6.94 13.19 -6.26
C PRO A 183 8.44 13.44 -6.08
N TYR A 184 9.23 12.53 -6.61
CA TYR A 184 10.68 12.65 -6.65
C TYR A 184 11.21 12.40 -8.08
N GLU A 185 12.31 13.05 -8.42
CA GLU A 185 12.93 12.89 -9.74
C GLU A 185 13.93 11.72 -9.71
N ASN A 186 13.82 10.82 -10.69
CA ASN A 186 14.81 9.78 -10.94
C ASN A 186 14.83 9.42 -12.43
N GLY A 187 16.02 9.33 -13.03
CA GLY A 187 16.18 8.94 -14.44
C GLY A 187 15.53 9.88 -15.47
N GLY A 188 15.27 11.15 -15.12
CA GLY A 188 14.55 12.11 -15.97
C GLY A 188 13.03 11.92 -15.98
N TRP A 189 12.49 11.20 -15.00
CA TRP A 189 11.07 11.01 -14.77
C TRP A 189 10.71 11.49 -13.36
N TRP A 190 9.46 11.93 -13.20
CA TRP A 190 8.86 12.16 -11.89
C TRP A 190 8.23 10.86 -11.41
N ASN A 191 8.49 10.45 -10.18
CA ASN A 191 8.04 9.18 -9.64
C ASN A 191 7.20 9.39 -8.39
N ARG A 192 6.21 8.51 -8.19
CA ARG A 192 5.44 8.37 -6.95
C ARG A 192 5.56 6.93 -6.45
N TYR A 193 5.76 6.72 -5.16
CA TYR A 193 5.64 5.39 -4.57
C TYR A 193 4.17 4.98 -4.51
N VAL A 194 3.85 3.83 -5.10
CA VAL A 194 2.49 3.31 -5.12
C VAL A 194 2.42 1.86 -4.66
N LYS A 195 1.32 1.50 -3.99
CA LYS A 195 0.97 0.13 -3.58
C LYS A 195 -0.09 -0.44 -4.51
N ILE A 196 0.05 -1.70 -4.94
CA ILE A 196 -1.02 -2.41 -5.66
C ILE A 196 -2.21 -2.65 -4.72
N VAL A 197 -3.39 -2.21 -5.13
CA VAL A 197 -4.68 -2.50 -4.47
C VAL A 197 -5.44 -3.59 -5.20
N TRP A 198 -5.37 -3.60 -6.54
CA TRP A 198 -5.97 -4.64 -7.37
C TRP A 198 -5.09 -4.98 -8.57
N TRP A 199 -4.97 -6.28 -8.86
CA TRP A 199 -4.29 -6.83 -10.03
C TRP A 199 -4.66 -8.30 -10.24
N GLN A 200 -4.69 -8.76 -11.50
CA GLN A 200 -4.87 -10.16 -11.87
C GLN A 200 -3.60 -10.72 -12.55
N PRO A 201 -2.61 -11.20 -11.78
CA PRO A 201 -1.32 -11.64 -12.32
C PRO A 201 -1.41 -12.89 -13.22
N HIS A 202 -2.48 -13.66 -13.10
CA HIS A 202 -2.67 -14.92 -13.82
C HIS A 202 -3.37 -14.77 -15.17
N LEU A 203 -3.91 -13.60 -15.47
CA LEU A 203 -4.62 -13.31 -16.72
C LEU A 203 -3.64 -12.92 -17.83
N ASP A 204 -3.90 -13.37 -19.07
CA ASP A 204 -3.15 -12.90 -20.23
C ASP A 204 -3.47 -11.42 -20.47
N TRP A 205 -2.44 -10.58 -20.38
CA TRP A 205 -2.56 -9.14 -20.53
C TRP A 205 -3.26 -8.70 -21.83
N HIS A 206 -3.02 -9.42 -22.92
CA HIS A 206 -3.54 -9.07 -24.24
C HIS A 206 -4.97 -9.53 -24.46
N LYS A 207 -5.37 -10.63 -23.83
CA LYS A 207 -6.64 -11.29 -24.10
C LYS A 207 -7.65 -11.11 -22.98
N ASP A 208 -7.22 -11.30 -21.74
CA ASP A 208 -8.11 -11.60 -20.63
C ASP A 208 -8.34 -10.40 -19.71
N LEU A 209 -7.45 -9.39 -19.75
CA LEU A 209 -7.68 -8.15 -18.99
C LEU A 209 -8.87 -7.37 -19.55
N PRO A 210 -9.65 -6.70 -18.67
CA PRO A 210 -10.88 -6.05 -19.08
C PRO A 210 -10.57 -4.76 -19.83
N HIS A 211 -11.38 -4.44 -20.85
CA HIS A 211 -11.28 -3.14 -21.48
C HIS A 211 -11.78 -2.06 -20.52
N ARG A 212 -11.12 -0.90 -20.47
CA ARG A 212 -11.46 0.16 -19.53
C ARG A 212 -12.91 0.65 -19.68
N SER A 213 -13.47 0.62 -20.89
CA SER A 213 -14.87 0.99 -21.11
C SER A 213 -15.87 -0.03 -20.55
N GLU A 214 -15.47 -1.29 -20.39
CA GLU A 214 -16.32 -2.35 -19.80
C GLU A 214 -16.43 -2.19 -18.27
N ILE A 215 -15.41 -1.57 -17.67
CA ILE A 215 -15.31 -1.38 -16.21
C ILE A 215 -15.74 0.02 -15.80
N LEU A 216 -15.40 1.04 -16.58
CA LEU A 216 -15.72 2.45 -16.27
C LEU A 216 -17.09 2.86 -16.81
N GLU A 217 -17.60 2.18 -17.83
CA GLU A 217 -18.85 2.49 -18.57
C GLU A 217 -18.86 3.85 -19.30
N PHE A 218 -17.73 4.56 -19.35
CA PHE A 218 -17.56 5.77 -20.17
C PHE A 218 -16.25 5.72 -20.97
N ASP A 219 -16.17 6.52 -22.04
CA ASP A 219 -14.96 6.62 -22.84
C ASP A 219 -13.94 7.58 -22.20
N VAL A 220 -12.68 7.16 -22.19
CA VAL A 220 -11.57 7.89 -21.59
C VAL A 220 -10.60 8.32 -22.69
N SER A 221 -10.79 9.52 -23.23
CA SER A 221 -9.87 10.07 -24.22
C SER A 221 -8.65 10.72 -23.54
N VAL A 222 -7.60 9.94 -23.33
CA VAL A 222 -6.34 10.38 -22.73
C VAL A 222 -5.17 10.06 -23.64
N GLN A 223 -4.27 11.02 -23.83
CA GLN A 223 -3.13 10.91 -24.76
C GLN A 223 -1.77 11.07 -24.07
N LYS A 224 -1.73 11.61 -22.85
CA LYS A 224 -0.50 11.87 -22.10
C LYS A 224 -0.34 10.89 -20.94
N SER A 225 0.90 10.63 -20.54
CA SER A 225 1.24 9.75 -19.39
C SER A 225 1.13 10.50 -18.05
N ILE A 226 0.13 11.37 -17.92
CA ILE A 226 -0.21 12.11 -16.70
C ILE A 226 -1.50 11.54 -16.11
N PRO A 227 -1.76 11.73 -14.80
CA PRO A 227 -3.02 11.32 -14.22
C PRO A 227 -4.11 12.33 -14.58
N TYR A 228 -5.33 11.82 -14.77
CA TYR A 228 -6.55 12.58 -15.03
C TYR A 228 -7.58 12.21 -13.98
N GLU A 229 -8.29 13.21 -13.45
CA GLU A 229 -9.44 12.97 -12.58
C GLU A 229 -10.57 12.30 -13.38
N LEU A 230 -11.26 11.34 -12.78
CA LEU A 230 -12.40 10.67 -13.42
C LEU A 230 -13.52 11.67 -13.72
N GLU A 231 -13.73 12.66 -12.85
CA GLU A 231 -14.74 13.71 -13.05
C GLU A 231 -14.32 14.77 -14.08
N ALA A 232 -13.10 14.73 -14.61
CA ALA A 232 -12.68 15.68 -15.65
C ALA A 232 -13.25 15.36 -17.04
N PHE A 233 -13.88 14.19 -17.21
CA PHE A 233 -14.39 13.73 -18.51
C PHE A 233 -15.87 14.06 -18.67
N GLN A 234 -16.24 14.71 -19.78
CA GLN A 234 -17.65 14.95 -20.11
C GLN A 234 -18.46 13.64 -20.17
N SER A 235 -17.86 12.59 -20.74
CA SER A 235 -18.44 11.25 -20.82
C SER A 235 -18.65 10.60 -19.45
N PHE A 236 -17.90 10.99 -18.42
CA PHE A 236 -18.15 10.54 -17.05
C PHE A 236 -19.48 11.10 -16.54
N HIS A 237 -19.70 12.41 -16.71
CA HIS A 237 -20.91 13.08 -16.24
C HIS A 237 -22.17 12.55 -16.93
N GLU A 238 -22.08 12.29 -18.23
CA GLU A 238 -23.17 11.68 -19.01
C GLU A 238 -23.62 10.32 -18.48
N VAL A 239 -22.73 9.58 -17.81
CA VAL A 239 -23.01 8.22 -17.33
C VAL A 239 -23.31 8.19 -15.84
N TRP A 240 -22.62 9.00 -15.03
CA TRP A 240 -22.58 8.84 -13.58
C TRP A 240 -23.34 9.90 -12.79
N ASP A 241 -23.58 11.10 -13.32
CA ASP A 241 -24.23 12.18 -12.54
C ASP A 241 -25.64 11.76 -12.06
N GLU A 242 -26.43 11.14 -12.94
CA GLU A 242 -27.76 10.62 -12.59
C GLU A 242 -27.73 9.36 -11.70
N LYS A 243 -26.58 8.69 -11.62
CA LYS A 243 -26.38 7.45 -10.86
C LYS A 243 -25.76 7.67 -9.47
N GLY A 244 -25.45 8.91 -9.10
CA GLY A 244 -24.80 9.26 -7.82
C GLY A 244 -23.34 9.69 -7.93
N GLY A 245 -22.90 10.09 -9.12
CA GLY A 245 -21.60 10.69 -9.40
C GLY A 245 -20.42 9.76 -9.11
N LEU A 246 -19.32 10.34 -8.64
CA LEU A 246 -18.06 9.65 -8.36
C LEU A 246 -18.25 8.46 -7.42
N LYS A 247 -19.02 8.62 -6.34
CA LYS A 247 -19.25 7.53 -5.38
C LYS A 247 -19.88 6.30 -6.04
N ALA A 248 -20.84 6.50 -6.94
CA ALA A 248 -21.47 5.41 -7.66
C ALA A 248 -20.51 4.73 -8.65
N CYS A 249 -19.67 5.51 -9.32
CA CYS A 249 -18.60 5.00 -10.18
C CYS A 249 -17.60 4.16 -9.37
N GLN A 250 -17.14 4.64 -8.21
CA GLN A 250 -16.20 3.93 -7.33
C GLN A 250 -16.73 2.56 -6.89
N GLU A 251 -17.98 2.50 -6.43
CA GLU A 251 -18.63 1.24 -6.05
C GLU A 251 -18.84 0.31 -7.26
N HIS A 252 -19.16 0.87 -8.43
CA HIS A 252 -19.28 0.09 -9.65
C HIS A 252 -17.96 -0.56 -10.05
N VAL A 253 -16.88 0.23 -10.12
CA VAL A 253 -15.55 -0.24 -10.49
C VAL A 253 -15.09 -1.31 -9.49
N LYS A 254 -15.26 -1.06 -8.19
CA LYS A 254 -14.98 -2.03 -7.14
C LYS A 254 -15.66 -3.36 -7.39
N ARG A 255 -16.98 -3.36 -7.61
CA ARG A 255 -17.76 -4.57 -7.88
C ARG A 255 -17.24 -5.29 -9.13
N LYS A 256 -17.07 -4.58 -10.24
CA LYS A 256 -16.56 -5.18 -11.49
C LYS A 256 -15.20 -5.83 -11.34
N LEU A 257 -14.28 -5.19 -10.62
CA LEU A 257 -12.93 -5.70 -10.42
C LEU A 257 -12.87 -6.84 -9.38
N ILE A 258 -13.76 -6.83 -8.38
CA ILE A 258 -13.94 -7.94 -7.44
C ILE A 258 -14.46 -9.18 -8.19
N ASP A 259 -15.46 -9.03 -9.05
CA ASP A 259 -16.06 -10.13 -9.82
C ASP A 259 -15.05 -10.81 -10.77
N MET A 260 -13.92 -10.16 -11.07
CA MET A 260 -12.83 -10.71 -11.86
C MET A 260 -11.79 -11.49 -11.04
N THR A 261 -11.90 -11.45 -9.71
CA THR A 261 -10.99 -12.18 -8.82
C THR A 261 -11.58 -13.57 -8.60
N PRO A 262 -10.83 -14.65 -8.90
CA PRO A 262 -11.32 -16.03 -8.78
C PRO A 262 -11.65 -16.45 -7.34
#